data_AF-A0A815QFE6-F1
#
_entry.id   AF-A0A815QFE6-F1
#
_cell.length_a   1.000
_cell.length_b   1.000
_cell.length_c   1.000
_cell.angle_alpha   90.00
_cell.angle_beta   90.00
_cell.angle_gamma   90.00
#
_symmetry.space_group_name_H-M   'P 1'
#
loop_
_entity.id
_entity.type
_entity.pdbx_description
1 polymer ?
#
loop_
_entity_poly.entity_id
_entity_poly.type
_entity_poly.pdbx_seq_one_letter_code
_entity_poly.pdbx_strand_id
1 'polypeptide(L)'
;MIIFHHEPKTFADIVIPLNFQITITNQKFILYDNNDDNRRLLIFASKEQLDFLNQCESWHCDGTFAVAPKMFEQMYSVYGSIRGKSLPLVYSLLPNKDQETYEELFKIVKQHVTRKPKYISIDFEKAAENAFGVIYPQCEIFGCFFHFKQCIWRHICELHLKKEFLENDVSRRTMKNLAALAFIPPQNVIEEFVRIKENVLDGK
;
A
#
# COMPACT_ATOMS: atom_id res chain seq x y z
N MET A 1 16.55 -2.52 13.92
CA MET A 1 15.92 -2.24 15.22
C MET A 1 16.45 -0.90 15.69
N ILE A 2 15.61 0.14 15.70
CA ILE A 2 16.00 1.46 16.22
C ILE A 2 16.11 1.29 17.73
N ILE A 3 17.33 1.34 18.26
CA ILE A 3 17.57 1.25 19.71
C ILE A 3 17.41 2.66 20.26
N PHE A 4 16.25 2.95 20.84
CA PHE A 4 16.10 4.12 21.70
C PHE A 4 16.63 3.75 23.10
N HIS A 5 17.43 4.61 23.75
CA HIS A 5 17.84 4.39 25.14
C HIS A 5 16.64 4.37 26.11
N HIS A 6 15.51 4.98 25.72
CA HIS A 6 14.19 4.82 26.30
C HIS A 6 13.14 4.90 25.17
N GLU A 7 12.12 4.02 25.19
CA GLU A 7 11.02 4.09 24.20
C GLU A 7 10.28 5.45 24.39
N PRO A 8 10.15 6.28 23.32
CA PRO A 8 9.50 7.58 23.43
C PRO A 8 8.04 7.43 23.85
N LYS A 9 7.53 8.39 24.65
CA LYS A 9 6.15 8.37 25.16
C LYS A 9 5.24 9.34 24.41
N THR A 10 5.80 10.42 23.87
CA THR A 10 5.11 11.47 23.11
C THR A 10 5.92 11.81 21.85
N PHE A 11 5.28 12.38 20.82
CA PHE A 11 5.99 12.67 19.57
C PHE A 11 7.12 13.69 19.75
N ALA A 12 7.00 14.56 20.76
CA ALA A 12 8.05 15.49 21.20
C ALA A 12 9.30 14.77 21.71
N ASP A 13 9.16 13.55 22.28
CA ASP A 13 10.28 12.76 22.78
C ASP A 13 11.06 12.07 21.64
N ILE A 14 10.51 12.03 20.43
CA ILE A 14 11.16 11.38 19.29
C ILE A 14 12.33 12.26 18.83
N VAL A 15 13.53 11.87 19.21
CA VAL A 15 14.78 12.37 18.63
C VAL A 15 15.32 11.28 17.72
N ILE A 16 15.49 11.59 16.43
CA ILE A 16 16.05 10.62 15.47
C ILE A 16 17.59 10.72 15.50
N PRO A 17 18.31 9.67 15.91
CA PRO A 17 19.77 9.65 15.89
C PRO A 17 20.36 10.00 14.53
N LEU A 18 21.49 10.73 14.50
CA LEU A 18 22.14 11.19 13.27
C LEU A 18 22.40 10.05 12.27
N ASN A 19 22.80 8.87 12.76
CA ASN A 19 23.07 7.68 11.95
C ASN A 19 21.82 7.09 11.27
N PHE A 20 20.61 7.49 11.67
CA PHE A 20 19.35 7.16 10.98
C PHE A 20 18.85 8.31 10.09
N GLN A 21 19.45 9.50 10.18
CA GLN A 21 19.13 10.62 9.30
C GLN A 21 19.90 10.57 7.97
N ILE A 22 20.94 9.74 7.89
CA ILE A 22 21.82 9.61 6.73
C ILE A 22 21.95 8.16 6.25
N THR A 23 22.26 7.97 4.98
CA THR A 23 22.61 6.68 4.39
C THR A 23 24.04 6.26 4.78
N ILE A 24 24.42 5.01 4.48
CA ILE A 24 25.80 4.52 4.61
C ILE A 24 26.81 5.29 3.73
N THR A 25 26.32 6.04 2.74
CA THR A 25 27.10 6.91 1.85
C THR A 25 27.02 8.38 2.27
N ASN A 26 26.57 8.68 3.50
CA ASN A 26 26.44 10.02 4.07
C ASN A 26 25.48 10.95 3.32
N GLN A 27 24.47 10.40 2.64
CA GLN A 27 23.41 11.19 2.02
C GLN A 27 22.23 11.37 2.96
N LYS A 28 21.55 12.52 2.90
CA LYS A 28 20.30 12.75 3.65
C LYS A 28 19.27 11.66 3.31
N PHE A 29 18.67 11.07 4.34
CA PHE A 29 17.70 9.98 4.23
C PHE A 29 16.33 10.34 4.82
N ILE A 30 16.28 11.17 5.87
CA ILE A 30 15.00 11.78 6.29
C ILE A 30 14.64 12.82 5.25
N LEU A 31 13.62 12.54 4.45
CA LEU A 31 13.11 13.45 3.45
C LEU A 31 12.33 14.57 4.12
N TYR A 32 11.46 14.22 5.06
CA TYR A 32 10.54 15.14 5.72
C TYR A 32 10.19 14.70 7.14
N ASP A 33 10.01 15.70 7.99
CA ASP A 33 9.56 15.60 9.37
C ASP A 33 8.75 16.86 9.66
N ASN A 34 7.44 16.72 9.86
CA ASN A 34 6.59 17.88 10.13
C ASN A 34 6.80 18.46 11.55
N ASN A 35 7.56 17.76 12.42
CA ASN A 35 7.81 18.14 13.81
C ASN A 35 6.53 18.45 14.61
N ASP A 36 5.40 17.80 14.27
CA ASP A 36 4.15 17.95 15.02
C ASP A 36 4.18 17.07 16.28
N ASP A 37 3.94 17.67 17.44
CA ASP A 37 3.99 17.00 18.75
C ASP A 37 2.80 16.05 19.01
N ASN A 38 1.77 16.07 18.16
CA ASN A 38 0.54 15.27 18.29
C ASN A 38 0.27 14.37 17.08
N ARG A 39 0.76 14.74 15.89
CA ARG A 39 0.53 14.04 14.62
C ARG A 39 1.79 14.05 13.77
N ARG A 40 2.90 13.57 14.33
CA ARG A 40 4.18 13.57 13.61
C ARG A 40 4.11 12.68 12.38
N LEU A 41 4.46 13.23 11.22
CA LEU A 41 4.65 12.49 9.97
C LEU A 41 6.14 12.48 9.64
N LEU A 42 6.70 11.28 9.50
CA LEU A 42 8.09 11.09 9.09
C LEU A 42 8.13 10.43 7.72
N ILE A 43 8.94 10.97 6.81
CA ILE A 43 9.12 10.43 5.46
C ILE A 43 10.61 10.22 5.22
N PHE A 44 10.96 9.04 4.74
CA PHE A 44 12.33 8.61 4.50
C PHE A 44 12.50 8.21 3.03
N ALA A 45 13.45 8.87 2.37
CA ALA A 45 13.91 8.52 1.04
C ALA A 45 15.26 9.22 0.78
N SER A 46 16.19 8.52 0.15
CA SER A 46 17.38 9.14 -0.42
C SER A 46 17.05 9.82 -1.75
N LYS A 47 17.93 10.72 -2.20
CA LYS A 47 17.83 11.33 -3.54
C LYS A 47 17.79 10.27 -4.64
N GLU A 48 18.65 9.25 -4.55
CA GLU A 48 18.70 8.17 -5.52
C GLU A 48 17.38 7.38 -5.59
N GLN A 49 16.75 7.11 -4.44
CA GLN A 49 15.45 6.44 -4.42
C GLN A 49 14.34 7.29 -5.07
N LEU A 50 14.35 8.60 -4.84
CA LEU A 50 13.42 9.54 -5.46
C LEU A 50 13.67 9.65 -6.98
N ASP A 51 14.93 9.69 -7.41
CA ASP A 51 15.31 9.67 -8.82
C ASP A 51 14.84 8.40 -9.52
N PHE A 52 14.90 7.25 -8.85
CA PHE A 52 14.32 5.99 -9.33
C PHE A 52 12.79 6.04 -9.40
N LEU A 53 12.13 6.57 -8.36
CA LEU A 53 10.67 6.69 -8.32
C LEU A 53 10.17 7.59 -9.44
N ASN A 54 10.90 8.66 -9.73
CA ASN A 54 10.65 9.60 -10.83
C ASN A 54 10.74 8.97 -12.23
N GLN A 55 11.39 7.81 -12.36
CA GLN A 55 11.46 7.07 -13.63
C GLN A 55 10.33 6.03 -13.78
N CYS A 56 9.60 5.74 -12.71
CA CYS A 56 8.57 4.71 -12.69
C CYS A 56 7.22 5.25 -13.19
N GLU A 57 6.62 4.60 -14.19
CA GLU A 57 5.24 4.91 -14.61
C GLU A 57 4.18 4.23 -13.74
N SER A 58 4.53 3.10 -13.12
CA SER A 58 3.65 2.32 -12.25
C SER A 58 4.15 2.35 -10.82
N TRP A 59 3.33 2.86 -9.92
CA TRP A 59 3.59 2.88 -8.49
C TRP A 59 2.72 1.83 -7.77
N HIS A 60 3.19 1.39 -6.61
CA HIS A 60 2.38 0.59 -5.70
C HIS A 60 2.52 1.18 -4.31
N CYS A 61 1.45 1.18 -3.53
CA CYS A 61 1.52 1.63 -2.14
C CYS A 61 0.98 0.55 -1.21
N ASP A 62 1.58 0.46 -0.03
CA ASP A 62 1.22 -0.54 0.97
C ASP A 62 1.39 0.00 2.40
N GLY A 63 0.37 -0.19 3.23
CA GLY A 63 0.39 0.08 4.66
C GLY A 63 0.69 -1.20 5.45
N THR A 64 1.75 -1.20 6.26
CA THR A 64 2.09 -2.32 7.16
C THR A 64 2.02 -1.90 8.63
N PHE A 65 1.17 -2.58 9.40
CA PHE A 65 0.89 -2.28 10.82
C PHE A 65 1.88 -2.94 11.78
N ALA A 66 2.24 -4.20 11.55
CA ALA A 66 3.00 -5.02 12.51
C ALA A 66 4.42 -4.51 12.81
N VAL A 67 4.94 -3.62 11.96
CA VAL A 67 6.29 -3.06 12.05
C VAL A 67 6.29 -1.58 12.47
N ALA A 68 5.11 -0.97 12.63
CA ALA A 68 5.01 0.42 13.04
C ALA A 68 5.43 0.55 14.52
N PRO A 69 6.28 1.54 14.87
CA PRO A 69 6.51 1.86 16.28
C PRO A 69 5.18 2.26 16.94
N LYS A 70 4.98 1.94 18.22
CA LYS A 70 3.68 2.07 18.93
C LYS A 70 2.97 3.43 18.78
N MET A 71 3.72 4.49 18.55
CA MET A 71 3.19 5.84 18.43
C MET A 71 2.67 6.17 17.04
N PHE A 72 2.98 5.36 16.04
CA PHE A 72 2.50 5.49 14.68
C PHE A 72 1.50 4.39 14.40
N GLU A 73 0.39 4.74 13.75
CA GLU A 73 -0.66 3.79 13.41
C GLU A 73 -0.19 2.81 12.33
N GLN A 74 0.71 3.25 11.43
CA GLN A 74 1.28 2.39 10.39
C GLN A 74 2.61 2.89 9.83
N MET A 75 3.37 1.95 9.26
CA MET A 75 4.40 2.27 8.28
C MET A 75 3.77 2.18 6.88
N TYR A 76 3.88 3.25 6.10
CA TYR A 76 3.40 3.30 4.73
C TYR A 76 4.58 3.33 3.76
N SER A 77 4.50 2.57 2.67
CA SER A 77 5.59 2.48 1.70
C SER A 77 5.09 2.73 0.28
N VAL A 78 5.84 3.55 -0.46
CA VAL A 78 5.64 3.78 -1.90
C VAL A 78 6.71 3.03 -2.66
N TYR A 79 6.26 2.21 -3.61
CA TYR A 79 7.08 1.35 -4.44
C TYR A 79 7.03 1.81 -5.89
N GLY A 80 8.17 1.76 -6.57
CA GLY A 80 8.26 1.95 -8.01
C GLY A 80 8.49 0.63 -8.74
N SER A 81 7.84 0.46 -9.90
CA SER A 81 8.13 -0.68 -10.79
C SER A 81 9.33 -0.39 -11.69
N ILE A 82 10.41 -1.15 -11.49
CA ILE A 82 11.65 -1.05 -12.25
C ILE A 82 11.96 -2.41 -12.87
N ARG A 83 11.93 -2.48 -14.21
CA ARG A 83 12.20 -3.72 -14.97
C ARG A 83 11.37 -4.92 -14.49
N GLY A 84 10.08 -4.69 -14.22
CA GLY A 84 9.15 -5.71 -13.75
C GLY A 84 9.28 -6.10 -12.28
N LYS A 85 10.17 -5.46 -11.51
CA LYS A 85 10.30 -5.65 -10.07
C LYS A 85 9.74 -4.44 -9.33
N SER A 86 9.01 -4.69 -8.25
CA SER A 86 8.55 -3.64 -7.34
C SER A 86 9.62 -3.40 -6.28
N LEU A 87 10.11 -2.17 -6.17
CA LEU A 87 11.12 -1.77 -5.18
C LEU A 87 10.55 -0.69 -4.27
N PRO A 88 10.69 -0.80 -2.94
CA PRO A 88 10.29 0.27 -2.02
C PRO A 88 11.27 1.44 -2.13
N LEU A 89 10.74 2.63 -2.39
CA LEU A 89 11.53 3.83 -2.67
C LEU A 89 11.24 4.97 -1.69
N VAL A 90 10.06 4.98 -1.08
CA VAL A 90 9.72 5.91 0.02
C VAL A 90 9.13 5.10 1.16
N TYR A 91 9.59 5.38 2.37
CA TYR A 91 9.03 4.84 3.60
C TYR A 91 8.47 6.00 4.42
N SER A 92 7.39 5.75 5.15
CA SER A 92 6.76 6.78 5.97
C SER A 92 6.18 6.18 7.24
N LEU A 93 6.26 6.92 8.33
CA LEU A 93 5.61 6.59 9.58
C LEU A 93 4.45 7.57 9.76
N LEU A 94 3.22 7.05 9.73
CA LEU A 94 2.01 7.87 9.73
C LEU A 94 1.38 7.85 11.13
N PRO A 95 0.98 9.01 11.66
CA PRO A 95 0.37 9.10 12.98
C PRO A 95 -1.06 8.52 12.99
N ASN A 96 -1.74 8.53 11.84
CA ASN A 96 -3.10 8.03 11.68
C ASN A 96 -3.36 7.64 10.20
N LYS A 97 -4.63 7.38 9.85
CA LYS A 97 -5.07 6.93 8.53
C LYS A 97 -6.04 7.91 7.88
N ASP A 98 -5.96 9.17 8.30
CA ASP A 98 -6.82 10.21 7.78
C ASP A 98 -6.37 10.61 6.38
N GLN A 99 -7.31 11.01 5.53
CA GLN A 99 -7.02 11.45 4.17
C GLN A 99 -6.01 12.61 4.17
N GLU A 100 -6.13 13.55 5.12
CA GLU A 100 -5.22 14.70 5.24
C GLU A 100 -3.76 14.28 5.41
N THR A 101 -3.50 13.25 6.23
CA THR A 101 -2.15 12.70 6.48
C THR A 101 -1.56 12.11 5.20
N TYR A 102 -2.36 11.38 4.43
CA TYR A 102 -1.93 10.85 3.13
C TYR A 102 -1.71 11.95 2.10
N GLU A 103 -2.56 12.97 2.09
CA GLU A 103 -2.36 14.12 1.21
C GLU A 103 -1.06 14.83 1.54
N GLU A 104 -0.73 15.04 2.82
CA GLU A 104 0.55 15.60 3.25
C GLU A 104 1.72 14.74 2.76
N LEU A 105 1.68 13.43 2.97
CA LEU A 105 2.68 12.49 2.45
C LEU A 105 2.86 12.63 0.93
N PHE A 106 1.79 12.51 0.16
CA PHE A 106 1.87 12.53 -1.30
C PHE A 106 2.25 13.92 -1.83
N LYS A 107 1.86 15.02 -1.15
CA LYS A 107 2.31 16.39 -1.45
C LYS A 107 3.83 16.49 -1.33
N ILE A 108 4.43 15.97 -0.25
CA ILE A 108 5.89 15.97 -0.08
C ILE A 108 6.56 15.13 -1.16
N VAL A 109 6.11 13.90 -1.42
CA VAL A 109 6.71 13.06 -2.48
C VAL A 109 6.64 13.76 -3.83
N LYS A 110 5.52 14.40 -4.15
CA LYS A 110 5.32 15.16 -5.41
C LYS A 110 6.30 16.33 -5.57
N GLN A 111 6.75 16.96 -4.49
CA GLN A 111 7.74 18.03 -4.57
C GLN A 111 9.10 17.53 -5.06
N HIS A 112 9.39 16.24 -4.91
CA HIS A 112 10.66 15.62 -5.27
C HIS A 112 10.59 14.73 -6.53
N VAL A 113 9.39 14.49 -7.06
CA VAL A 113 9.15 13.65 -8.24
C VAL A 113 8.45 14.50 -9.30
N THR A 114 9.17 14.83 -10.38
CA THR A 114 8.68 15.69 -11.46
C THR A 114 7.76 14.97 -12.44
N ARG A 115 8.00 13.67 -12.69
CA ARG A 115 7.18 12.83 -13.55
C ARG A 115 6.03 12.24 -12.75
N LYS A 116 4.81 12.47 -13.23
CA LYS A 116 3.60 11.89 -12.64
C LYS A 116 3.54 10.39 -12.97
N PRO A 117 3.18 9.52 -12.02
CA PRO A 117 2.87 8.14 -12.33
C PRO A 117 1.64 8.07 -13.24
N LYS A 118 1.63 7.11 -14.16
CA LYS A 118 0.46 6.80 -15.00
C LYS A 118 -0.50 5.89 -14.26
N TYR A 119 0.03 4.93 -13.54
CA TYR A 119 -0.74 3.91 -12.85
C TYR A 119 -0.31 3.82 -11.39
N ILE A 120 -1.27 3.62 -10.50
CA ILE A 120 -1.00 3.23 -9.13
C ILE A 120 -1.85 2.01 -8.75
N SER A 121 -1.23 1.05 -8.09
CA SER A 121 -1.93 0.00 -7.36
C SER A 121 -1.88 0.31 -5.87
N ILE A 122 -3.02 0.61 -5.27
CA ILE A 122 -3.13 0.95 -3.84
C ILE A 122 -3.95 -0.11 -3.11
N ASP A 123 -3.77 -0.22 -1.80
CA ASP A 123 -4.69 -1.00 -0.98
C ASP A 123 -6.12 -0.42 -1.02
N PHE A 124 -7.09 -1.14 -0.47
CA PHE A 124 -8.48 -0.71 -0.49
C PHE A 124 -8.80 0.32 0.62
N GLU A 125 -7.79 1.06 1.09
CA GLU A 125 -7.99 2.12 2.08
C GLU A 125 -8.46 3.42 1.40
N LYS A 126 -9.72 3.78 1.65
CA LYS A 126 -10.36 4.92 0.99
C LYS A 126 -9.67 6.25 1.23
N ALA A 127 -9.11 6.46 2.42
CA ALA A 127 -8.39 7.68 2.74
C ALA A 127 -7.14 7.85 1.86
N ALA A 128 -6.35 6.78 1.70
CA ALA A 128 -5.17 6.78 0.86
C ALA A 128 -5.53 6.91 -0.64
N GLU A 129 -6.57 6.20 -1.10
CA GLU A 129 -7.09 6.26 -2.46
C GLU A 129 -7.53 7.69 -2.83
N ASN A 130 -8.35 8.30 -1.99
CA ASN A 130 -8.85 9.66 -2.18
C ASN A 130 -7.71 10.68 -2.18
N ALA A 131 -6.82 10.61 -1.18
CA ALA A 131 -5.67 11.49 -1.09
C ALA A 131 -4.79 11.42 -2.34
N PHE A 132 -4.52 10.21 -2.82
CA PHE A 132 -3.73 10.03 -4.05
C PHE A 132 -4.45 10.63 -5.26
N GLY A 133 -5.76 10.42 -5.40
CA GLY A 133 -6.58 11.02 -6.45
C GLY A 133 -6.58 12.56 -6.42
N VAL A 134 -6.57 13.16 -5.23
CA VAL A 134 -6.43 14.62 -5.07
C VAL A 134 -5.06 15.11 -5.55
N ILE A 135 -3.98 14.39 -5.22
CA ILE A 135 -2.60 14.81 -5.54
C ILE A 135 -2.22 14.50 -7.00
N TYR A 136 -2.70 13.40 -7.55
CA TYR A 136 -2.42 12.90 -8.89
C TYR A 136 -3.71 12.59 -9.67
N PRO A 137 -4.53 13.61 -10.00
CA PRO A 137 -5.86 13.41 -10.61
C PRO A 137 -5.84 12.81 -12.02
N GLN A 138 -4.67 12.75 -12.66
CA GLN A 138 -4.48 12.16 -13.99
C GLN A 138 -3.97 10.72 -13.92
N CYS A 139 -3.71 10.18 -12.72
CA CYS A 139 -3.24 8.83 -12.53
C CYS A 139 -4.43 7.87 -12.50
N GLU A 140 -4.30 6.73 -13.18
CA GLU A 140 -5.27 5.64 -13.07
C GLU A 140 -5.01 4.84 -11.79
N ILE A 141 -6.02 4.76 -10.94
CA ILE A 141 -5.96 4.10 -9.65
C ILE A 141 -6.58 2.71 -9.76
N PHE A 142 -5.83 1.69 -9.37
CA PHE A 142 -6.26 0.29 -9.32
C PHE A 142 -6.20 -0.22 -7.88
N GLY A 143 -7.18 -1.07 -7.54
CA GLY A 143 -7.12 -1.84 -6.31
C GLY A 143 -6.06 -2.94 -6.40
N CYS A 144 -5.31 -3.14 -5.32
CA CYS A 144 -4.25 -4.15 -5.26
C CYS A 144 -4.82 -5.57 -5.35
N PHE A 145 -4.53 -6.28 -6.44
CA PHE A 145 -5.01 -7.65 -6.66
C PHE A 145 -4.55 -8.66 -5.60
N PHE A 146 -3.37 -8.43 -5.01
CA PHE A 146 -2.88 -9.26 -3.90
C PHE A 146 -3.79 -9.13 -2.68
N HIS A 147 -4.11 -7.91 -2.26
CA HIS A 147 -5.03 -7.65 -1.15
C HIS A 147 -6.44 -8.12 -1.46
N PHE A 148 -6.91 -7.96 -2.71
CA PHE A 148 -8.21 -8.50 -3.12
C PHE A 148 -8.31 -10.01 -2.94
N LYS A 149 -7.30 -10.78 -3.39
CA LYS A 149 -7.24 -12.22 -3.18
C LYS A 149 -7.18 -12.61 -1.70
N GLN A 150 -6.46 -11.84 -0.87
CA GLN A 150 -6.46 -12.06 0.57
C GLN A 150 -7.85 -11.86 1.18
N CYS A 151 -8.59 -10.82 0.77
CA CYS A 151 -9.96 -10.61 1.22
C CYS A 151 -10.86 -11.80 0.88
N ILE A 152 -10.81 -12.30 -0.36
CA ILE A 152 -11.54 -13.49 -0.78
C ILE A 152 -11.16 -14.70 0.09
N TRP A 153 -9.86 -14.92 0.32
CA TRP A 153 -9.37 -16.02 1.14
C TRP A 153 -9.84 -15.95 2.59
N ARG A 154 -9.77 -14.77 3.22
CA ARG A 154 -10.29 -14.55 4.58
C ARG A 154 -11.77 -14.90 4.65
N HIS A 155 -12.55 -14.45 3.67
CA HIS A 155 -13.98 -14.74 3.63
C HIS A 155 -14.28 -16.24 3.44
N ILE A 156 -13.52 -16.94 2.59
CA ILE A 156 -13.60 -18.41 2.47
C ILE A 156 -13.36 -19.08 3.82
N CYS A 157 -12.38 -18.60 4.59
CA CYS A 157 -12.09 -19.13 5.92
C CYS A 157 -13.20 -18.84 6.93
N GLU A 158 -13.76 -17.63 6.93
CA GLU A 158 -14.89 -17.21 7.78
C GLU A 158 -16.15 -18.05 7.53
N LEU A 159 -16.38 -18.44 6.28
CA LEU A 159 -17.47 -19.33 5.89
C LEU A 159 -17.18 -20.82 6.19
N HIS A 160 -16.05 -21.13 6.83
CA HIS A 160 -15.58 -22.50 7.13
C HIS A 160 -15.38 -23.36 5.88
N LEU A 161 -15.18 -22.74 4.71
CA LEU A 161 -15.00 -23.41 3.41
C LEU A 161 -13.53 -23.75 3.12
N LYS A 162 -12.62 -23.58 4.08
CA LYS A 162 -11.19 -23.86 3.91
C LYS A 162 -10.93 -25.31 3.47
N LYS A 163 -11.58 -26.28 4.11
CA LYS A 163 -11.42 -27.70 3.77
C LYS A 163 -11.88 -27.97 2.33
N GLU A 164 -13.08 -27.49 2.01
CA GLU A 164 -13.67 -27.57 0.67
C GLU A 164 -12.75 -26.96 -0.40
N PHE A 165 -12.19 -25.77 -0.14
CA PHE A 165 -11.25 -25.13 -1.05
C PHE A 165 -9.96 -25.95 -1.24
N LEU A 166 -9.47 -26.65 -0.21
CA LEU A 166 -8.22 -27.40 -0.30
C LEU A 166 -8.41 -28.77 -0.98
N GLU A 167 -9.55 -29.41 -0.74
CA GLU A 167 -9.80 -30.82 -1.09
C GLU A 167 -10.69 -31.00 -2.33
N ASN A 168 -11.50 -29.99 -2.71
CA ASN A 168 -12.38 -30.07 -3.89
C ASN A 168 -11.90 -29.14 -5.02
N ASP A 169 -11.53 -29.74 -6.15
CA ASP A 169 -11.03 -29.03 -7.33
C ASP A 169 -12.05 -28.09 -7.98
N VAL A 170 -13.32 -28.48 -8.02
CA VAL A 170 -14.41 -27.69 -8.59
C VAL A 170 -14.64 -26.45 -7.72
N SER A 171 -14.83 -26.66 -6.42
CA SER A 171 -15.01 -25.57 -5.45
C SER A 171 -13.81 -24.62 -5.43
N ARG A 172 -12.59 -25.16 -5.45
CA ARG A 172 -11.35 -24.38 -5.53
C ARG A 172 -11.30 -23.53 -6.80
N ARG A 173 -11.66 -24.09 -7.96
CA ARG A 173 -11.68 -23.38 -9.24
C ARG A 173 -12.71 -22.28 -9.24
N THR A 174 -13.93 -22.56 -8.78
CA THR A 174 -14.99 -21.56 -8.66
C THR A 174 -14.57 -20.40 -7.76
N MET A 175 -14.03 -20.69 -6.58
CA MET A 175 -13.56 -19.66 -5.65
C MET A 175 -12.39 -18.83 -6.24
N LYS A 176 -11.52 -19.44 -7.05
CA LYS A 176 -10.48 -18.72 -7.80
C LYS A 176 -11.06 -17.87 -8.93
N ASN A 177 -12.14 -18.31 -9.58
CA ASN A 177 -12.80 -17.55 -10.64
C ASN A 177 -13.39 -16.24 -10.11
N LEU A 178 -13.82 -16.19 -8.84
CA LEU A 178 -14.25 -14.93 -8.20
C LEU A 178 -13.14 -13.88 -8.23
N ALA A 179 -11.88 -14.27 -7.99
CA ALA A 179 -10.75 -13.35 -8.13
C ALA A 179 -10.48 -12.99 -9.60
N ALA A 180 -10.69 -13.92 -10.52
CA ALA A 180 -10.47 -13.72 -11.96
C ALA A 180 -11.42 -12.68 -12.58
N LEU A 181 -12.56 -12.39 -11.95
CA LEU A 181 -13.47 -11.30 -12.35
C LEU A 181 -12.78 -9.93 -12.39
N ALA A 182 -11.65 -9.75 -11.69
CA ALA A 182 -10.87 -8.52 -11.77
C ALA A 182 -10.21 -8.28 -13.15
N PHE A 183 -10.16 -9.29 -14.03
CA PHE A 183 -9.48 -9.22 -15.33
C PHE A 183 -10.42 -9.22 -16.53
N ILE A 184 -11.74 -9.23 -16.31
CA ILE A 184 -12.71 -9.09 -17.39
C ILE A 184 -13.18 -7.64 -17.50
N PRO A 185 -13.65 -7.20 -18.68
CA PRO A 185 -14.19 -5.86 -18.83
C PRO A 185 -15.32 -5.58 -17.83
N PRO A 186 -15.38 -4.38 -17.20
CA PRO A 186 -16.36 -4.07 -16.17
C PRO A 186 -17.82 -4.36 -16.57
N GLN A 187 -18.17 -4.12 -17.83
CA GLN A 187 -19.50 -4.37 -18.37
C GLN A 187 -19.91 -5.86 -18.39
N ASN A 188 -18.93 -6.77 -18.37
CA ASN A 188 -19.17 -8.22 -18.39
C ASN A 188 -19.13 -8.84 -16.98
N VAL A 189 -18.76 -8.07 -15.94
CA VAL A 189 -18.54 -8.62 -14.60
C VAL A 189 -19.79 -9.25 -14.02
N ILE A 190 -20.96 -8.63 -14.22
CA ILE A 190 -22.22 -9.15 -13.70
C ILE A 190 -22.58 -10.47 -14.38
N GLU A 191 -22.46 -10.53 -15.72
CA GLU A 191 -22.75 -11.72 -16.51
C GLU A 191 -21.86 -12.90 -16.10
N GLU A 192 -20.55 -12.69 -16.05
CA GLU A 192 -19.60 -13.75 -15.68
C GLU A 192 -19.75 -14.18 -14.21
N PHE A 193 -20.10 -13.25 -13.30
CA PHE A 193 -20.42 -13.62 -11.92
C PHE A 193 -21.66 -14.53 -11.84
N VAL A 194 -22.72 -14.22 -12.58
CA VAL A 194 -23.92 -15.06 -12.66
C VAL A 194 -23.56 -16.45 -13.20
N ARG A 195 -22.75 -16.51 -14.26
CA ARG A 195 -22.29 -17.78 -14.83
C ARG A 195 -21.46 -18.61 -13.85
N ILE A 196 -20.58 -17.99 -13.06
CA ILE A 196 -19.84 -18.67 -11.99
C ILE A 196 -20.80 -19.26 -10.97
N LYS A 197 -21.83 -18.50 -10.57
CA LYS A 197 -22.84 -18.94 -9.59
C LYS A 197 -23.66 -20.13 -10.10
N GLU A 198 -24.11 -20.09 -11.35
CA GLU A 198 -24.91 -21.17 -11.96
C GLU A 198 -24.13 -22.48 -12.04
N ASN A 199 -22.85 -22.44 -12.43
CA ASN A 199 -22.00 -23.64 -12.47
C ASN A 199 -21.86 -24.34 -11.10
N VAL A 200 -21.92 -23.59 -9.99
CA VAL A 200 -21.91 -24.16 -8.64
C VAL A 200 -23.22 -24.87 -8.30
N LEU A 201 -24.36 -24.29 -8.69
CA LEU A 201 -25.68 -24.82 -8.40
C LEU A 201 -25.99 -26.09 -9.23
N ASP A 202 -25.42 -26.18 -10.43
CA ASP A 202 -25.62 -27.30 -11.35
C ASP A 202 -24.71 -28.51 -11.07
N GLY A 203 -23.85 -28.44 -10.04
CA GLY A 203 -23.02 -29.56 -9.58
C GLY A 203 -21.98 -30.06 -10.59
N LYS A 204 -21.52 -29.21 -11.51
CA LYS A 204 -20.48 -29.52 -12.50
C LYS A 204 -19.12 -28.91 -12.15
#